data_AF-A0A951QWJ8-F1
#
_entry.id   AF-A0A951QWJ8-F1
#
_cell.length_a   1.000
_cell.length_b   1.000
_cell.length_c   1.000
_cell.angle_alpha   90.00
_cell.angle_beta   90.00
_cell.angle_gamma   90.00
#
_symmetry.space_group_name_H-M   'P 1'
#
loop_
_entity.id
_entity.type
_entity.pdbx_description
1 polymer ?
#
loop_
_entity_poly.entity_id
_entity_poly.type
_entity_poly.pdbx_seq_one_letter_code
_entity_poly.pdbx_strand_id
1 'polypeptide(L)' 'MANPYDDLNKAAILRYQAASLEAGANQQMTIALNELLVYIYQYEQGLQVCPQIIQCMNQNPWLKNHYNDYWENCAG' A
#
# COMPACT_ATOMS: atom_id res chain seq x y z
N MET A 1 13.47 -18.52 -14.76
CA MET A 1 12.39 -18.57 -13.75
C MET A 1 12.16 -17.15 -13.29
N ALA A 2 10.95 -16.60 -13.44
CA ALA A 2 10.60 -15.33 -12.82
C ALA A 2 10.61 -15.53 -11.31
N ASN A 3 11.28 -14.64 -10.58
CA ASN A 3 11.26 -14.67 -9.13
C ASN A 3 9.83 -14.27 -8.72
N PRO A 4 9.11 -15.01 -7.86
CA PRO A 4 7.76 -14.63 -7.44
C PRO A 4 7.71 -13.22 -6.82
N TYR A 5 8.83 -12.75 -6.26
CA TYR A 5 9.01 -11.37 -5.82
C TYR A 5 9.01 -10.35 -6.97
N ASP A 6 9.45 -10.71 -8.17
CA ASP A 6 9.47 -9.85 -9.36
C ASP A 6 8.04 -9.59 -9.88
N ASP A 7 7.19 -10.62 -9.84
CA ASP A 7 5.76 -10.51 -10.20
C ASP A 7 4.97 -9.75 -9.12
N LEU A 8 5.27 -9.96 -7.84
CA LEU A 8 4.72 -9.15 -6.73
C LEU A 8 5.11 -7.68 -6.87
N ASN A 9 6.37 -7.39 -7.20
CA ASN A 9 6.86 -6.02 -7.36
C ASN A 9 6.24 -5.35 -8.60
N LYS A 10 6.09 -6.08 -9.71
CA LYS A 10 5.37 -5.58 -10.90
C LYS A 10 3.90 -5.30 -10.61
N ALA A 11 3.22 -6.18 -9.88
CA ALA A 11 1.84 -5.95 -9.46
C ALA A 11 1.72 -4.74 -8.54
N ALA A 12 2.64 -4.54 -7.60
CA ALA A 12 2.70 -3.37 -6.74
C ALA A 12 2.94 -2.08 -7.55
N ILE A 13 3.84 -2.09 -8.52
CA ILE A 13 4.11 -0.95 -9.42
C ILE A 13 2.88 -0.61 -10.28
N LEU A 14 2.19 -1.62 -10.82
CA LEU A 14 0.98 -1.40 -11.63
C LEU A 14 -0.17 -0.84 -10.78
N ARG A 15 -0.37 -1.38 -9.57
CA ARG A 15 -1.34 -0.84 -8.60
C ARG A 15 -0.99 0.59 -8.21
N TYR A 16 0.30 0.88 -8.03
CA TYR A 16 0.79 2.23 -7.76
C TYR A 16 0.46 3.19 -8.91
N GLN A 17 0.73 2.80 -10.16
CA GLN A 17 0.47 3.64 -11.32
C GLN A 17 -1.04 3.92 -11.50
N ALA A 18 -1.89 2.91 -11.33
CA ALA A 18 -3.34 3.07 -11.38
C ALA A 18 -3.85 4.00 -10.27
N ALA A 19 -3.41 3.76 -9.03
CA ALA A 19 -3.74 4.57 -7.86
C ALA A 19 -3.29 6.04 -8.01
N SER A 20 -2.09 6.29 -8.54
CA SER A 20 -1.59 7.64 -8.81
C SER A 20 -2.39 8.37 -9.89
N LEU A 21 -2.92 7.65 -10.89
CA LEU A 21 -3.79 8.21 -11.92
C LEU A 21 -5.18 8.55 -11.35
N GLU A 22 -5.75 7.66 -10.54
CA GLU A 22 -7.06 7.88 -9.89
C GLU A 22 -7.02 8.97 -8.81
N ALA A 23 -5.91 9.10 -8.09
CA ALA A 23 -5.68 10.17 -7.14
C ALA A 23 -5.39 11.54 -7.79
N GLY A 24 -5.39 11.62 -9.13
CA GLY A 24 -5.20 12.87 -9.87
C GLY A 24 -3.77 13.41 -9.87
N ALA A 25 -2.76 12.53 -9.82
CA ALA A 25 -1.34 12.89 -9.80
C ALA A 25 -0.92 13.81 -8.63
N ASN A 26 -1.60 13.73 -7.48
CA ASN A 26 -1.20 14.47 -6.29
C ASN A 26 0.09 13.89 -5.71
N GLN A 27 1.16 14.70 -5.70
CA GLN A 27 2.48 14.31 -5.18
C GLN A 27 2.43 13.82 -3.73
N GLN A 28 1.56 14.36 -2.88
CA GLN A 28 1.38 13.89 -1.50
C GLN A 28 0.73 12.51 -1.43
N MET A 29 -0.29 12.25 -2.25
CA MET A 29 -0.91 10.91 -2.30
C MET A 29 0.09 9.88 -2.83
N THR A 30 0.89 10.25 -3.82
CA THR A 30 1.94 9.41 -4.37
C THR A 30 2.98 9.01 -3.32
N ILE A 31 3.38 9.94 -2.44
CA ILE A 31 4.30 9.65 -1.33
C ILE A 31 3.63 8.70 -0.34
N ALA A 32 2.40 9.01 0.09
CA ALA A 32 1.67 8.19 1.06
C ALA A 32 1.40 6.76 0.54
N LEU A 33 1.10 6.62 -0.75
CA LEU A 33 0.94 5.34 -1.42
C LEU A 33 2.23 4.52 -1.44
N ASN A 34 3.37 5.16 -1.71
CA ASN A 34 4.67 4.49 -1.71
C ASN A 34 5.06 4.04 -0.29
N GLU A 35 4.83 4.88 0.72
CA GLU A 35 5.01 4.50 2.13
C GLU A 35 4.12 3.31 2.51
N LEU A 36 2.84 3.34 2.13
CA LEU A 36 1.92 2.24 2.39
C LEU A 36 2.39 0.92 1.76
N LEU A 37 2.87 0.96 0.51
CA LEU A 37 3.35 -0.23 -0.19
C LEU A 37 4.57 -0.86 0.50
N VAL A 38 5.46 -0.04 1.06
CA VAL A 38 6.58 -0.54 1.87
C VAL A 38 6.07 -1.27 3.10
N TYR A 39 5.09 -0.70 3.82
CA TYR A 39 4.52 -1.35 4.99
C TYR A 39 3.74 -2.62 4.64
N ILE A 40 2.99 -2.63 3.54
CA ILE A 40 2.31 -3.85 3.05
C ILE A 40 3.34 -4.95 2.75
N TYR A 41 4.42 -4.62 2.06
CA TYR A 41 5.48 -5.59 1.76
C TYR A 41 6.16 -6.13 3.02
N GLN A 42 6.34 -5.29 4.04
CA GLN A 42 6.87 -5.71 5.34
C GLN A 42 5.87 -6.59 6.10
N TYR A 43 4.58 -6.26 6.05
CA TYR A 43 3.51 -7.06 6.64
C TYR A 43 3.41 -8.46 6.00
N GLU A 44 3.50 -8.56 4.67
CA GLU A 44 3.50 -9.84 3.95
C GLU A 44 4.73 -10.71 4.28
N GLN A 45 5.83 -10.10 4.76
CA GLN A 45 7.00 -10.80 5.30
C GLN A 45 6.86 -11.20 6.78
N GLY A 46 5.71 -10.93 7.40
CA GLY A 46 5.44 -11.24 8.81
C GLY A 46 6.01 -10.22 9.80
N LEU A 47 6.40 -9.02 9.36
CA LEU A 47 6.84 -7.96 10.26
C LEU A 47 5.64 -7.26 10.91
N GLN A 48 5.82 -6.81 12.16
CA GLN A 48 4.78 -6.09 12.90
C GLN A 48 4.73 -4.61 12.48
N VAL A 49 4.04 -4.34 11.38
CA VAL A 49 3.90 -3.00 10.80
C VAL A 49 2.45 -2.51 10.71
N CYS A 50 1.52 -3.24 11.34
CA CYS A 50 0.11 -2.86 11.39
C CYS A 50 -0.16 -1.45 11.95
N PRO A 51 0.54 -0.97 13.01
CA PRO A 51 0.37 0.41 13.46
C PRO A 51 0.67 1.44 12.36
N GLN A 52 1.71 1.21 11.55
CA GLN A 52 2.13 2.08 10.46
C GLN A 52 1.13 2.05 9.31
N ILE A 53 0.60 0.87 8.97
CA ILE A 53 -0.46 0.71 7.96
C ILE A 53 -1.70 1.50 8.37
N ILE A 54 -2.18 1.31 9.61
CA ILE A 54 -3.36 2.00 10.14
C ILE A 54 -3.14 3.52 10.13
N GLN A 55 -1.96 3.98 10.59
CA GLN A 55 -1.63 5.39 10.61
C GLN A 55 -1.67 6.00 9.21
N CYS A 56 -1.03 5.36 8.23
CA CYS A 56 -0.97 5.83 6.85
C CYS A 56 -2.38 5.93 6.23
N MET A 57 -3.24 4.95 6.52
CA MET A 57 -4.62 4.90 6.04
C MET A 57 -5.57 5.87 6.75
N ASN A 58 -5.36 6.14 8.04
CA ASN A 58 -6.12 7.16 8.77
C ASN A 58 -5.77 8.59 8.29
N GLN A 59 -4.50 8.81 7.91
CA GLN A 59 -4.06 10.09 7.34
C GLN A 59 -4.57 10.29 5.91
N ASN A 60 -4.88 9.20 5.18
CA ASN A 60 -5.33 9.24 3.80
C ASN A 60 -6.58 8.36 3.60
N PRO A 61 -7.79 8.92 3.72
CA PRO A 61 -9.05 8.17 3.56
C PRO A 61 -9.17 7.44 2.22
N TRP A 62 -8.52 7.98 1.17
CA TRP A 62 -8.45 7.34 -0.14
C TRP A 62 -7.70 5.99 -0.09
N LEU A 63 -6.55 5.96 0.62
CA LEU A 63 -5.76 4.73 0.82
C LEU A 63 -6.56 3.69 1.60
N LYS A 64 -7.28 4.12 2.65
CA LYS A 64 -8.15 3.23 3.41
C LYS A 64 -9.20 2.56 2.51
N ASN A 65 -9.87 3.33 1.65
CA ASN A 65 -10.88 2.79 0.74
C ASN A 65 -10.29 1.81 -0.30
N HIS A 66 -9.07 2.03 -0.78
CA HIS A 66 -8.44 1.19 -1.81
C HIS A 66 -7.69 -0.02 -1.27
N TYR A 67 -7.26 0.01 -0.01
CA TYR A 67 -6.48 -1.05 0.64
C TYR A 67 -7.19 -1.57 1.90
N ASN A 68 -8.51 -1.53 1.92
CA ASN A 68 -9.32 -1.83 3.11
C ASN A 68 -9.00 -3.21 3.71
N ASP A 69 -8.68 -4.21 2.90
CA ASP A 69 -8.29 -5.55 3.40
C ASP A 69 -7.11 -5.48 4.37
N TYR A 70 -6.07 -4.69 4.07
CA TYR A 70 -4.92 -4.53 4.97
C TYR A 70 -5.29 -3.74 6.23
N TRP A 71 -6.21 -2.78 6.10
CA TRP A 71 -6.73 -2.04 7.25
C TRP A 71 -7.50 -2.97 8.19
N GLU A 72 -8.44 -3.76 7.66
CA GLU A 72 -9.28 -4.68 8.43
C GLU A 72 -8.43 -5.76 9.10
N ASN A 73 -7.45 -6.33 8.39
CA ASN A 73 -6.52 -7.31 8.96
C ASN A 73 -5.62 -6.75 10.07
N CYS A 74 -5.36 -5.44 10.07
CA CYS A 74 -4.53 -4.80 11.08
C CYS A 74 -5.32 -4.17 12.24
N ALA A 75 -6.57 -3.77 12.01
CA ALA A 75 -7.45 -3.16 13.01
C ALA A 75 -8.32 -4.17 13.79
N GLY A 76 -8.32 -5.43 13.36
CA GLY A 76 -9.06 -6.56 13.95
C GLY A 76 -8.42 -7.16 15.20
#